data_AF-A0A6J0VEZ1-F1
#
_entry.id   AF-A0A6J0VEZ1-F1
#
_cell.length_a   1.000
_cell.length_b   1.000
_cell.length_c   1.000
_cell.angle_alpha   90.00
_cell.angle_beta   90.00
_cell.angle_gamma   90.00
#
_symmetry.space_group_name_H-M   'P 1'
#
loop_
_entity.id
_entity.type
_entity.pdbx_description
1 polymer ?
#
loop_
_entity_poly.entity_id
_entity_poly.type
_entity_poly.pdbx_seq_one_letter_code
_entity_poly.pdbx_strand_id
1 'polypeptide(L)'
;MDRELDLLDSSNTVYKLIGPVLVKQDMDEAKATVGKRLDYITGEIKRYEAQMQEYDKKSDQQREVLARLQQEFQKAQAKVALKA
;
A
#
# COMPACT_ATOMS: atom_id res chain seq x y z
N MET A 1 3.75 7.30 20.36
CA MET A 1 4.40 8.46 19.69
C MET A 1 3.47 9.67 19.60
N ASP A 2 2.47 9.74 18.72
CA ASP A 2 1.57 10.93 18.68
C ASP A 2 0.86 11.15 20.04
N ARG A 3 0.21 10.10 20.55
CA ARG A 3 -0.39 10.12 21.90
C ARG A 3 0.61 10.34 23.02
N GLU A 4 1.88 10.05 22.83
CA GLU A 4 2.91 10.30 23.86
C GLU A 4 3.31 11.78 23.84
N LEU A 5 3.46 12.40 22.66
CA LEU A 5 3.73 13.83 22.53
C LEU A 5 2.57 14.69 23.04
N ASP A 6 1.34 14.19 22.98
CA ASP A 6 0.17 14.88 23.54
C ASP A 6 0.12 14.88 25.06
N LEU A 7 0.85 13.96 25.72
CA LEU A 7 0.95 13.89 27.18
C LEU A 7 2.08 14.76 27.74
N LEU A 8 2.94 15.32 26.89
CA LEU A 8 4.06 16.16 27.31
C LEU A 8 3.62 17.60 27.56
N ASP A 9 4.18 18.19 28.61
CA ASP A 9 4.00 19.60 28.96
C ASP A 9 5.31 20.40 28.77
N SER A 10 5.27 21.70 29.08
CA SER A 10 6.40 22.62 28.89
C SER A 10 7.62 22.31 29.77
N SER A 11 7.50 21.44 30.77
CA SER A 11 8.63 20.98 31.59
C SER A 11 9.40 19.85 30.94
N ASN A 12 8.83 19.18 29.94
CA ASN A 12 9.47 18.09 29.23
C ASN A 12 10.33 18.59 28.07
N THR A 13 11.51 17.97 27.89
CA THR A 13 12.39 18.26 26.74
C THR A 13 12.35 17.11 25.76
N VAL A 14 12.05 17.42 24.49
CA VAL A 14 12.08 16.44 23.39
C VAL A 14 13.43 16.46 22.71
N TYR A 15 13.92 15.27 22.38
CA TYR A 15 15.13 15.09 21.60
C TYR A 15 14.86 14.21 20.39
N LYS A 16 15.54 14.51 19.29
CA LYS A 16 15.50 13.74 18.05
C LYS A 16 16.84 13.04 17.84
N LEU A 17 16.80 11.72 17.69
CA LEU A 17 17.97 10.91 17.34
C LEU A 17 18.18 10.96 15.82
N ILE A 18 19.37 11.41 15.40
CA ILE A 18 19.79 11.44 14.00
C ILE A 18 21.15 10.75 13.91
N GLY A 19 21.16 9.52 13.39
CA GLY A 19 22.37 8.68 13.40
C GLY A 19 22.88 8.48 14.84
N PRO A 20 24.17 8.72 15.13
CA PRO A 20 24.72 8.58 16.48
C PRO A 20 24.47 9.80 17.38
N VAL A 21 23.79 10.84 16.92
CA VAL A 21 23.66 12.12 17.65
C VAL A 21 22.23 12.36 18.12
N LEU A 22 22.09 12.88 19.34
CA LEU A 22 20.83 13.31 19.94
C LEU A 22 20.74 14.84 19.95
N VAL A 23 19.75 15.40 19.26
CA VAL A 23 19.58 16.86 19.10
C VAL A 23 18.32 17.32 19.81
N LYS A 24 18.38 18.40 20.56
CA LYS A 24 17.20 19.01 21.20
C LYS A 24 16.24 19.47 20.12
N GLN A 25 14.97 19.07 20.23
CA GLN A 25 13.94 19.32 19.23
C GLN A 25 12.81 20.12 19.87
N ASP A 26 12.32 21.12 19.16
CA ASP A 26 11.13 21.86 19.59
C ASP A 26 9.89 20.95 19.58
N MET A 27 9.00 21.14 20.57
CA MET A 27 7.81 20.29 20.77
C MET A 27 6.84 20.39 19.60
N ASP A 28 6.60 21.60 19.09
CA ASP A 28 5.63 21.82 18.00
C ASP A 28 6.20 21.27 16.69
N GLU A 29 7.50 21.44 16.45
CA GLU A 29 8.18 20.81 15.33
C GLU A 29 8.17 19.27 15.41
N ALA A 30 8.29 18.70 16.61
CA ALA A 30 8.21 17.25 16.83
C ALA A 30 6.80 16.74 16.48
N LYS A 31 5.75 17.38 17.01
CA LYS A 31 4.35 17.04 16.70
C LYS A 31 4.06 17.15 15.21
N ALA A 32 4.44 18.25 14.58
CA ALA A 32 4.25 18.44 13.14
C ALA A 32 4.99 17.39 12.30
N THR A 33 6.19 16.98 12.71
CA THR A 33 6.97 15.96 12.01
C THR A 33 6.34 14.57 12.15
N VAL A 34 5.89 14.19 13.34
CA VAL A 34 5.23 12.90 13.56
C VAL A 34 3.90 12.84 12.82
N GLY A 35 3.07 13.89 12.92
CA GLY A 35 1.80 13.98 12.19
C GLY A 35 1.99 13.82 10.68
N LYS A 36 2.90 14.60 10.06
CA LYS A 36 3.20 14.46 8.62
C LYS A 36 3.66 13.06 8.23
N ARG A 37 4.43 12.37 9.09
CA ARG A 37 4.87 10.99 8.83
C ARG A 37 3.71 10.02 8.90
N LEU A 38 2.81 10.17 9.86
CA LEU A 38 1.61 9.34 9.99
C LEU A 38 0.65 9.55 8.80
N ASP A 39 0.47 10.79 8.36
CA ASP A 39 -0.31 11.11 7.17
C ASP A 39 0.29 10.47 5.92
N TYR A 40 1.62 10.57 5.75
CA TYR A 40 2.32 9.94 4.64
C TYR A 40 2.17 8.41 4.66
N ILE A 41 2.42 7.76 5.80
CA ILE A 41 2.27 6.30 5.94
C ILE A 41 0.83 5.88 5.64
N THR A 42 -0.15 6.61 6.17
CA THR A 42 -1.57 6.33 5.92
C THR A 42 -1.94 6.51 4.44
N GLY A 43 -1.39 7.54 3.79
CA GLY A 43 -1.56 7.78 2.36
C GLY A 43 -0.96 6.64 1.52
N GLU A 44 0.22 6.17 1.89
CA GLU A 44 0.88 5.05 1.23
C GLU A 44 0.09 3.75 1.37
N ILE A 45 -0.45 3.45 2.55
CA ILE A 45 -1.33 2.29 2.76
C ILE A 45 -2.52 2.34 1.79
N LYS A 46 -3.24 3.47 1.75
CA LYS A 46 -4.38 3.64 0.82
C LYS A 46 -3.99 3.48 -0.65
N ARG A 47 -2.82 3.98 -1.03
CA ARG A 47 -2.29 3.85 -2.39
C ARG A 47 -2.06 2.37 -2.73
N TYR A 48 -1.45 1.61 -1.84
CA TYR A 48 -1.21 0.18 -2.03
C TYR A 48 -2.52 -0.62 -2.06
N GLU A 49 -3.49 -0.30 -1.20
CA GLU A 49 -4.82 -0.93 -1.23
C GLU A 49 -5.53 -0.71 -2.58
N ALA A 50 -5.50 0.52 -3.10
CA ALA A 50 -6.08 0.82 -4.42
C ALA A 50 -5.35 0.05 -5.55
N GLN A 51 -4.02 -0.03 -5.48
CA GLN A 51 -3.22 -0.77 -6.46
C GLN A 51 -3.52 -2.29 -6.41
N MET A 52 -3.70 -2.86 -5.22
CA MET A 52 -4.09 -4.26 -5.06
C MET A 52 -5.45 -4.53 -5.71
N GLN A 53 -6.45 -3.69 -5.44
CA GLN A 53 -7.78 -3.83 -6.05
C GLN A 53 -7.74 -3.75 -7.58
N GLU A 54 -6.89 -2.86 -8.13
CA GLU A 54 -6.70 -2.76 -9.57
C GLU A 54 -6.07 -4.03 -10.15
N TYR A 55 -5.07 -4.60 -9.48
CA TYR A 55 -4.43 -5.84 -9.93
C TYR A 55 -5.33 -7.06 -9.81
N ASP A 56 -6.14 -7.16 -8.76
CA ASP A 56 -7.13 -8.22 -8.61
C ASP A 56 -8.13 -8.19 -9.77
N LYS A 57 -8.68 -7.00 -10.08
CA LYS A 57 -9.58 -6.82 -11.21
C LYS A 57 -8.93 -7.18 -12.55
N LYS A 58 -7.67 -6.78 -12.78
CA LYS A 58 -6.93 -7.14 -14.00
C LYS A 58 -6.70 -8.65 -14.09
N SER A 59 -6.36 -9.29 -12.99
CA SER A 59 -6.17 -10.74 -12.89
C SER A 59 -7.46 -11.49 -13.24
N ASP A 60 -8.59 -11.06 -12.69
CA ASP A 60 -9.90 -11.69 -12.97
C ASP A 60 -10.31 -11.53 -14.44
N GLN A 61 -10.12 -10.33 -15.01
CA GLN A 61 -10.36 -10.10 -16.44
C GLN A 61 -9.51 -10.99 -17.33
N GLN A 62 -8.21 -11.12 -17.04
CA GLN A 62 -7.31 -11.99 -17.80
C GLN A 62 -7.72 -13.46 -17.66
N ARG A 63 -8.15 -13.89 -16.47
CA ARG A 63 -8.65 -15.24 -16.22
C ARG A 63 -9.87 -15.56 -17.08
N GLU A 64 -10.83 -14.64 -17.20
CA GLU A 64 -12.00 -14.82 -18.06
C GLU A 64 -11.61 -14.93 -19.55
N VAL A 65 -10.69 -14.08 -20.01
CA VAL A 65 -10.21 -14.12 -21.40
C VAL A 65 -9.53 -15.46 -21.70
N LEU A 66 -8.66 -15.93 -20.80
CA LEU A 66 -7.99 -17.22 -20.93
C LEU A 66 -8.98 -18.38 -20.96
N ALA A 67 -10.00 -18.37 -20.09
CA ALA A 67 -11.02 -19.40 -20.06
C ALA A 67 -11.82 -19.46 -21.37
N ARG A 68 -12.18 -18.31 -21.95
CA ARG A 68 -12.86 -18.24 -23.25
C ARG A 68 -11.99 -18.80 -24.37
N LEU A 69 -10.73 -18.39 -24.44
CA LEU A 69 -9.78 -18.87 -25.44
C LEU A 69 -9.55 -20.38 -25.34
N GLN A 70 -9.43 -20.92 -24.13
CA GLN A 70 -9.31 -22.37 -23.92
C GLN A 70 -10.56 -23.12 -24.41
N GLN A 71 -11.76 -22.59 -24.13
CA GLN A 71 -13.00 -23.19 -24.61
C GLN A 71 -13.12 -23.17 -26.13
N GLU A 72 -12.77 -22.05 -26.77
CA GLU A 72 -12.76 -21.92 -28.24
C GLU A 72 -11.76 -22.88 -28.88
N PHE A 73 -10.57 -23.00 -28.31
CA PHE A 73 -9.54 -23.93 -28.77
C PHE A 73 -9.99 -25.39 -28.68
N GLN A 74 -10.59 -25.79 -27.56
CA GLN A 74 -11.15 -27.15 -27.40
C GLN A 74 -12.25 -27.44 -28.43
N LYS A 75 -13.17 -26.49 -28.65
CA LYS A 75 -14.22 -26.61 -29.69
C LYS A 75 -13.62 -26.75 -31.09
N ALA A 76 -12.59 -25.97 -31.41
CA ALA A 76 -11.90 -26.03 -32.70
C ALA A 76 -11.21 -27.38 -32.90
N GLN A 77 -10.50 -27.90 -31.89
CA GLN A 77 -9.86 -29.22 -31.96
C GLN A 77 -10.88 -30.35 -32.13
N ALA A 78 -11.98 -30.34 -31.37
CA ALA A 78 -13.03 -31.35 -31.50
C ALA A 78 -13.65 -31.36 -32.92
N LYS A 79 -13.83 -30.18 -33.52
CA LYS A 79 -14.36 -30.04 -34.89
C LYS A 79 -13.37 -30.54 -35.95
N VAL A 80 -12.06 -30.40 -35.72
CA VAL A 80 -11.03 -30.96 -36.61
C VAL A 80 -10.98 -32.49 -36.49
N ALA A 81 -11.03 -33.02 -35.26
CA ALA A 81 -11.04 -34.47 -35.02
C ALA A 81 -12.28 -35.18 -35.60
N LEU A 82 -13.45 -34.52 -35.62
CA LEU A 82 -14.67 -35.04 -36.24
C LEU A 82 -14.66 -35.01 -37.78
N LYS A 83 -13.73 -34.28 -38.39
CA LYS A 83 -13.61 -34.16 -39.86
C LYS A 83 -12.51 -35.04 -40.47
N ALA A 84 -11.65 -35.62 -39.65
CA ALA A 84 -10.62 -36.59 -40.04
C ALA A 84 -11.18 -38.02 -39.93
#